data_AF-A0A1G9JCW2-F1
#
_entry.id   AF-A0A1G9JCW2-F1
#
_cell.length_a   1.000
_cell.length_b   1.000
_cell.length_c   1.000
_cell.angle_alpha   90.00
_cell.angle_beta   90.00
_cell.angle_gamma   90.00
#
_symmetry.space_group_name_H-M   'P 1'
#
loop_
_entity.id
_entity.type
_entity.pdbx_description
1 polymer ?
#
loop_
_entity_poly.entity_id
_entity_poly.type
_entity_poly.pdbx_seq_one_letter_code
_entity_poly.pdbx_strand_id
1 'polypeptide(L)'
;MAENTIAPRQLQPGQRCEVWMASAATGARELIFTTKELLLEAPNWTPDNAALVLNGAGALWRLDLGTGSLDGLPITGIPDLNNDHVLGPTGTRVYLSANDGHIYRAELAGGPATRITADERRRSPAARAMPKLPASAWAAEAAFSA
;
A
#
# COMPACT_ATOMS: atom_id res chain seq x y z
N MET A 1 17.44 10.90 21.20
CA MET A 1 15.99 11.03 20.95
C MET A 1 15.50 9.63 20.61
N ALA A 2 14.49 9.10 21.30
CA ALA A 2 13.95 7.81 20.92
C ALA A 2 13.26 7.98 19.56
N GLU A 3 13.73 7.27 18.53
CA GLU A 3 12.97 7.11 17.29
C GLU A 3 11.63 6.51 17.66
N ASN A 4 10.56 7.25 17.42
CA ASN A 4 9.21 6.80 17.69
C ASN A 4 8.79 5.88 16.53
N THR A 5 9.33 4.66 16.53
CA THR A 5 9.01 3.65 15.52
C THR A 5 7.55 3.25 15.66
N ILE A 6 6.74 3.58 14.64
CA ILE A 6 5.35 3.13 14.57
C ILE A 6 5.42 1.63 14.29
N ALA A 7 5.04 0.81 15.27
CA ALA A 7 4.99 -0.62 15.09
C ALA A 7 3.89 -1.00 14.07
N PRO A 8 4.13 -1.96 13.17
CA PRO A 8 3.12 -2.41 12.24
C PRO A 8 1.96 -3.10 12.97
N ARG A 9 0.77 -3.03 12.37
CA ARG A 9 -0.44 -3.63 12.92
C ARG A 9 -0.33 -5.15 12.90
N GLN A 10 -0.87 -5.79 13.94
CA GLN A 10 -0.81 -7.23 14.14
C GLN A 10 -2.20 -7.80 14.46
N LEU A 11 -2.37 -9.09 14.19
CA LEU A 11 -3.53 -9.84 14.62
C LEU A 11 -3.54 -9.96 16.16
N GLN A 12 -4.71 -9.79 16.76
CA GLN A 12 -4.93 -10.12 18.17
C GLN A 12 -5.07 -11.63 18.37
N PRO A 13 -4.85 -12.14 19.61
CA PRO A 13 -5.04 -13.56 19.91
C PRO A 13 -6.41 -14.08 19.45
N GLY A 14 -6.40 -15.18 18.71
CA GLY A 14 -7.61 -15.83 18.19
C GLY A 14 -8.15 -15.23 16.88
N GLN A 15 -7.59 -14.13 16.38
CA GLN A 15 -7.95 -13.59 15.06
C GLN A 15 -7.33 -14.40 13.92
N ARG A 16 -7.91 -14.26 12.74
CA ARG A 16 -7.37 -14.72 11.46
C ARG A 16 -7.56 -13.63 10.42
N CYS A 17 -6.64 -13.53 9.48
CA CYS A 17 -6.78 -12.72 8.28
C CYS A 17 -7.34 -13.59 7.16
N GLU A 18 -8.23 -13.00 6.35
CA GLU A 18 -8.81 -13.63 5.17
C GLU A 18 -8.75 -12.64 4.01
N VAL A 19 -8.28 -13.12 2.85
CA VAL A 19 -8.36 -12.37 1.59
C VAL A 19 -9.47 -12.98 0.77
N TRP A 20 -10.45 -12.15 0.42
CA TRP A 20 -11.61 -12.54 -0.39
C TRP A 20 -11.53 -11.86 -1.75
N MET A 21 -11.91 -12.59 -2.79
CA MET A 21 -12.14 -12.05 -4.13
C MET A 21 -13.63 -11.99 -4.39
N ALA A 22 -14.11 -10.88 -4.94
CA ALA A 22 -15.51 -10.72 -5.29
C ALA A 22 -15.70 -10.28 -6.75
N SER A 23 -16.65 -10.90 -7.43
CA SER A 23 -17.10 -10.48 -8.76
C SER A 23 -17.98 -9.25 -8.65
N ALA A 24 -17.56 -8.15 -9.26
CA ALA A 24 -18.37 -6.93 -9.32
C ALA A 24 -19.67 -7.12 -10.12
N ALA A 25 -19.69 -8.06 -11.08
CA ALA A 25 -20.85 -8.30 -11.94
C ALA A 25 -21.94 -9.14 -11.26
N THR A 26 -21.55 -10.12 -10.45
CA THR A 26 -22.49 -11.11 -9.87
C THR A 26 -22.62 -11.00 -8.35
N GLY A 27 -21.70 -10.31 -7.68
CA GLY A 27 -21.60 -10.31 -6.21
C GLY A 27 -21.10 -11.62 -5.63
N ALA A 28 -20.75 -12.62 -6.46
CA ALA A 28 -20.17 -13.87 -5.98
C ALA A 28 -18.81 -13.60 -5.32
N ARG A 29 -18.55 -14.28 -4.19
CA ARG A 29 -17.31 -14.13 -3.42
C ARG A 29 -16.64 -15.47 -3.17
N GLU A 30 -15.32 -15.46 -3.16
CA GLU A 30 -14.47 -16.62 -2.94
C GLU A 30 -13.37 -16.26 -1.93
N LEU A 31 -13.13 -17.15 -0.97
CA LEU A 31 -11.99 -17.05 -0.05
C LEU A 31 -10.76 -17.59 -0.77
N ILE A 32 -9.77 -16.72 -1.03
CA ILE A 32 -8.58 -17.08 -1.81
C ILE A 32 -7.34 -17.28 -0.95
N PHE A 33 -7.33 -16.75 0.28
CA PHE A 33 -6.23 -16.94 1.22
C PHE A 33 -6.69 -16.75 2.67
N THR A 34 -6.12 -17.51 3.60
CA THR A 34 -6.33 -17.31 5.04
C THR A 34 -5.06 -17.61 5.83
N THR A 35 -4.82 -16.84 6.87
CA THR A 35 -3.69 -17.04 7.79
C THR A 35 -4.05 -16.58 9.20
N LYS A 36 -3.36 -17.14 10.21
CA LYS A 36 -3.42 -16.69 11.61
C LYS A 36 -2.15 -15.94 12.04
N GLU A 37 -1.20 -15.80 11.14
CA GLU A 37 0.16 -15.34 11.45
C GLU A 37 0.37 -13.87 11.11
N LEU A 38 -0.32 -13.38 10.06
CA LEU A 38 -0.07 -12.08 9.48
C LEU A 38 -1.37 -11.33 9.19
N LEU A 39 -1.41 -10.06 9.57
CA LEU A 39 -2.45 -9.13 9.12
C LEU A 39 -2.05 -8.61 7.73
N LEU A 40 -2.89 -8.90 6.73
CA LEU A 40 -2.73 -8.47 5.35
C LEU A 40 -3.77 -7.42 4.99
N GLU A 41 -3.33 -6.40 4.26
CA GLU A 41 -4.10 -5.17 4.04
C GLU A 41 -3.84 -4.58 2.65
N ALA A 42 -4.65 -3.59 2.26
CA ALA A 42 -4.49 -2.78 1.05
C ALA A 42 -4.22 -3.59 -0.25
N PRO A 43 -5.09 -4.55 -0.63
CA PRO A 43 -4.86 -5.37 -1.82
C PRO A 43 -4.80 -4.53 -3.10
N ASN A 44 -3.75 -4.72 -3.90
CA ASN A 44 -3.62 -4.18 -5.24
C ASN A 44 -3.34 -5.31 -6.25
N TRP A 45 -4.01 -5.29 -7.40
CA TRP A 45 -3.83 -6.28 -8.46
C TRP A 45 -2.55 -6.03 -9.27
N THR A 46 -1.84 -7.09 -9.64
CA THR A 46 -0.83 -7.00 -10.70
C THR A 46 -1.51 -6.81 -12.06
N PRO A 47 -0.89 -6.10 -13.03
CA PRO A 47 -1.54 -5.82 -14.32
C PRO A 47 -1.88 -7.06 -15.17
N ASP A 48 -1.20 -8.18 -14.93
CA ASP A 48 -1.46 -9.48 -15.56
C ASP A 48 -2.59 -10.27 -14.86
N ASN A 49 -3.18 -9.72 -13.79
CA ASN A 49 -4.18 -10.36 -12.93
C ASN A 49 -3.75 -11.69 -12.30
N ALA A 50 -2.44 -11.96 -12.23
CA ALA A 50 -1.91 -13.22 -11.71
C ALA A 50 -1.67 -13.20 -10.19
N ALA A 51 -1.59 -12.01 -9.57
CA ALA A 51 -1.30 -11.87 -8.15
C ALA A 51 -1.95 -10.64 -7.52
N LEU A 52 -2.04 -10.66 -6.18
CA LEU A 52 -2.27 -9.48 -5.36
C LEU A 52 -0.98 -9.07 -4.66
N VAL A 53 -0.74 -7.77 -4.58
CA VAL A 53 0.29 -7.17 -3.73
C VAL A 53 -0.40 -6.59 -2.50
N LEU A 54 0.04 -7.02 -1.32
CA LEU A 54 -0.59 -6.76 -0.03
C LEU A 54 0.42 -6.11 0.92
N ASN A 55 -0.03 -5.23 1.80
CA ASN A 55 0.75 -4.70 2.90
C ASN A 55 0.59 -5.61 4.13
N GLY A 56 1.66 -5.86 4.87
CA GLY A 56 1.60 -6.63 6.11
C GLY A 56 2.92 -6.62 6.87
N ALA A 57 2.86 -6.50 8.20
CA ALA A 57 4.03 -6.47 9.09
C ALA A 57 5.12 -5.47 8.65
N GLY A 58 4.73 -4.30 8.13
CA GLY A 58 5.65 -3.25 7.69
C GLY A 58 6.35 -3.54 6.37
N ALA A 59 5.92 -4.54 5.60
CA ALA A 59 6.49 -4.93 4.31
C ALA A 59 5.39 -5.23 3.28
N LEU A 60 5.81 -5.46 2.02
CA LEU A 60 4.91 -5.96 0.98
C LEU A 60 5.02 -7.47 0.79
N TRP A 61 3.89 -8.06 0.45
CA TRP A 61 3.71 -9.48 0.17
C TRP A 61 3.03 -9.66 -1.18
N ARG A 62 3.42 -10.69 -1.91
CA ARG A 62 2.78 -11.13 -3.15
C ARG A 62 2.00 -12.39 -2.88
N LEU A 63 0.68 -12.33 -3.04
CA LEU A 63 -0.20 -13.50 -3.07
C LEU A 63 -0.39 -13.94 -4.52
N ASP A 64 0.19 -15.06 -4.91
CA ASP A 64 0.01 -15.65 -6.23
C ASP A 64 -1.35 -16.35 -6.32
N LEU A 65 -2.16 -15.99 -7.32
CA LEU A 65 -3.55 -16.48 -7.43
C LEU A 65 -3.65 -17.86 -8.08
N GLY A 66 -2.61 -18.32 -8.76
CA GLY A 66 -2.57 -19.66 -9.36
C GLY A 66 -2.18 -20.73 -8.35
N THR A 67 -1.23 -20.41 -7.47
CA THR A 67 -0.66 -21.33 -6.48
C THR A 67 -1.18 -21.14 -5.06
N GLY A 68 -1.70 -19.95 -4.75
CA GLY A 68 -2.09 -19.56 -3.38
C GLY A 68 -0.91 -19.25 -2.45
N SER A 69 0.32 -19.13 -2.97
CA SER A 69 1.50 -18.81 -2.16
C SER A 69 1.53 -17.33 -1.78
N LEU A 70 1.99 -17.06 -0.56
CA LEU A 70 2.23 -15.71 -0.05
C LEU A 70 3.72 -15.52 0.19
N ASP A 71 4.36 -14.72 -0.65
CA ASP A 71 5.81 -14.51 -0.65
C ASP A 71 6.15 -13.05 -0.35
N GLY A 72 7.13 -12.81 0.52
CA GLY A 72 7.60 -11.45 0.83
C GLY A 72 8.32 -10.82 -0.37
N LEU A 73 8.04 -9.55 -0.65
CA LEU A 73 8.77 -8.80 -1.68
C LEU A 73 10.06 -8.20 -1.10
N PRO A 74 11.24 -8.50 -1.66
CA PRO A 74 12.52 -8.16 -1.04
C PRO A 74 12.93 -6.70 -1.33
N ILE A 75 12.12 -5.75 -0.89
CA ILE A 75 12.39 -4.30 -0.96
C ILE A 75 13.21 -3.88 0.25
N THR A 76 14.25 -3.07 0.04
CA THR A 76 15.22 -2.67 1.07
C THR A 76 15.41 -1.15 1.08
N GLY A 77 16.05 -0.62 2.12
CA GLY A 77 16.34 0.82 2.21
C GLY A 77 15.09 1.68 2.44
N ILE A 78 14.05 1.09 3.03
CA ILE A 78 12.79 1.75 3.37
C ILE A 78 12.45 1.43 4.84
N PRO A 79 11.89 2.37 5.61
CA PRO A 79 11.32 2.08 6.92
C PRO A 79 10.10 1.15 6.79
N ASP A 80 9.57 0.72 7.93
CA ASP A 80 8.31 -0.02 7.97
C ASP A 80 7.21 0.74 7.20
N LEU A 81 6.47 -0.01 6.38
CA LEU A 81 5.36 0.52 5.61
C LEU A 81 4.16 0.86 6.52
N ASN A 82 3.44 1.92 6.15
CA ASN A 82 2.25 2.35 6.86
C ASN A 82 1.04 1.48 6.46
N ASN A 83 0.57 1.64 5.23
CA ASN A 83 -0.54 0.84 4.72
C ASN A 83 -0.68 0.94 3.20
N ASP A 84 -0.56 2.16 2.66
CA ASP A 84 -0.91 2.41 1.28
C ASP A 84 0.27 2.14 0.35
N HIS A 85 -0.01 1.38 -0.70
CA HIS A 85 0.85 1.21 -1.87
C HIS A 85 0.01 1.21 -3.15
N VAL A 86 0.67 1.53 -4.26
CA VAL A 86 0.09 1.44 -5.59
C VAL A 86 1.13 1.00 -6.60
N LEU A 87 0.74 0.12 -7.52
CA LEU A 87 1.60 -0.33 -8.61
C LEU A 87 1.64 0.76 -9.68
N GLY A 88 2.81 0.96 -10.28
CA GLY A 88 2.95 1.79 -11.46
C GLY A 88 2.24 1.16 -12.67
N PRO A 89 1.94 1.94 -13.73
CA PRO A 89 1.15 1.47 -14.87
C PRO A 89 1.71 0.23 -15.59
N THR A 90 3.03 0.05 -15.59
CA THR A 90 3.71 -1.10 -16.19
C THR A 90 3.78 -2.32 -15.27
N GLY A 91 3.36 -2.20 -14.00
CA GLY A 91 3.48 -3.26 -12.99
C GLY A 91 4.90 -3.54 -12.52
N THR A 92 5.92 -2.89 -13.09
CA THR A 92 7.32 -3.13 -12.70
C THR A 92 7.74 -2.36 -11.46
N ARG A 93 7.01 -1.29 -11.11
CA ARG A 93 7.31 -0.40 -10.00
C ARG A 93 6.16 -0.34 -9.00
N VAL A 94 6.50 0.02 -7.77
CA VAL A 94 5.54 0.27 -6.70
C VAL A 94 5.87 1.57 -5.99
N TYR A 95 4.84 2.30 -5.59
CA TYR A 95 4.92 3.49 -4.73
C TYR A 95 4.36 3.14 -3.36
N LEU A 96 5.06 3.53 -2.31
CA LEU A 96 4.90 3.01 -0.95
C LEU A 96 4.82 4.16 0.04
N SER A 97 3.83 4.16 0.93
CA SER A 97 3.83 5.02 2.11
C SER A 97 4.59 4.34 3.26
N ALA A 98 5.55 5.05 3.86
CA ALA A 98 6.32 4.56 4.99
C ALA A 98 5.99 5.32 6.29
N ASN A 99 6.32 4.71 7.42
CA ASN A 99 6.02 5.25 8.75
C ASN A 99 6.80 6.51 9.12
N ASP A 100 7.80 6.89 8.32
CA ASP A 100 8.47 8.19 8.40
C ASP A 100 7.67 9.33 7.76
N GLY A 101 6.48 9.04 7.22
CA GLY A 101 5.60 10.02 6.56
C GLY A 101 6.00 10.33 5.12
N HIS A 102 6.94 9.58 4.54
CA HIS A 102 7.38 9.78 3.16
C HIS A 102 6.83 8.74 2.20
N ILE A 103 6.87 9.10 0.91
CA ILE A 103 6.56 8.20 -0.18
C ILE A 103 7.86 7.75 -0.80
N TYR A 104 7.94 6.45 -1.05
CA TYR A 104 9.05 5.78 -1.69
C TYR A 104 8.62 5.16 -3.02
N ARG A 105 9.57 4.93 -3.90
CA ARG A 105 9.43 4.18 -5.15
C ARG A 105 10.42 3.02 -5.13
N ALA A 106 9.98 1.82 -5.46
CA ALA A 106 10.83 0.64 -5.62
C ALA A 106 10.45 -0.14 -6.89
N GLU A 107 11.35 -1.02 -7.33
CA GLU A 107 11.01 -2.04 -8.34
C GLU A 107 10.27 -3.19 -7.63
N LEU A 108 9.23 -3.72 -8.26
CA LEU A 108 8.40 -4.78 -7.69
C LEU A 108 9.17 -6.10 -7.55
N ALA A 109 10.20 -6.30 -8.38
CA ALA A 109 11.12 -7.43 -8.27
C ALA A 109 12.04 -7.36 -7.03
N GLY A 110 12.00 -6.26 -6.27
CA GLY A 110 12.82 -6.02 -5.09
C GLY A 110 14.02 -5.11 -5.33
N GLY A 111 14.87 -5.00 -4.30
CA GLY A 111 16.02 -4.11 -4.29
C GLY A 111 15.77 -2.81 -3.52
N PRO A 112 16.65 -1.80 -3.66
CA PRO A 112 16.58 -0.59 -2.84
C PRO A 112 15.44 0.34 -3.28
N ALA A 113 14.71 0.86 -2.30
CA ALA A 113 13.71 1.91 -2.50
C ALA A 113 14.38 3.29 -2.62
N THR A 114 13.75 4.18 -3.38
CA THR A 114 14.12 5.59 -3.49
C THR A 114 13.02 6.44 -2.86
N ARG A 115 13.35 7.25 -1.86
CA ARG A 115 12.43 8.26 -1.33
C ARG A 115 12.15 9.34 -2.40
N ILE A 116 10.89 9.68 -2.63
CA ILE A 116 10.49 10.64 -3.67
C ILE A 116 9.85 11.92 -3.13
N THR A 117 9.55 12.00 -1.83
CA THR A 117 9.06 13.22 -1.18
C THR A 117 10.17 13.92 -0.39
N ALA A 118 10.18 15.26 -0.40
CA ALA A 118 11.11 16.06 0.38
C ALA A 118 10.72 16.10 1.87
N ASP A 119 11.65 16.50 2.74
CA ASP A 119 11.31 16.81 4.14
C ASP A 119 10.43 18.06 4.13
N GLU A 120 9.41 18.11 5.00
CA GLU A 120 8.68 19.35 5.26
C GLU A 120 9.56 20.36 6.04
N ARG A 121 10.64 20.83 5.41
CA ARG A 121 11.41 22.01 5.80
C ARG A 121 11.85 22.82 4.59
N ARG A 122 10.90 23.23 3.74
CA ARG A 122 11.01 24.52 3.02
C ARG A 122 9.67 25.01 2.47
N ARG A 123 8.77 25.47 3.34
CA ARG A 123 7.97 26.66 2.98
C ARG A 123 8.80 27.88 3.35
N SER A 124 9.50 28.46 2.37
CA SER A 124 9.88 29.87 2.48
C SER A 124 8.60 30.70 2.67
N PRO A 125 8.56 31.74 3.53
CA PRO A 125 7.37 32.57 3.73
C PRO A 125 7.15 33.56 2.57
N ALA A 126 7.15 33.05 1.34
CA ALA A 126 6.76 33.78 0.14
C ALA A 126 5.70 32.96 -0.60
N ALA A 127 4.53 32.82 0.02
CA ALA A 127 3.31 32.47 -0.69
C ALA A 127 2.99 33.64 -1.63
N ARG A 128 3.56 33.63 -2.83
CA ARG A 128 3.02 34.40 -3.94
C ARG A 128 1.75 33.68 -4.37
N ALA A 129 0.62 34.34 -4.18
CA ALA A 129 -0.70 33.81 -4.54
C ALA A 129 -0.66 33.24 -5.96
N MET A 130 -0.98 31.95 -6.10
CA MET A 130 -1.33 31.38 -7.39
C MET A 130 -2.75 31.83 -7.74
N PRO A 131 -3.01 32.37 -8.95
CA PRO A 131 -4.38 32.66 -9.35
C PRO A 131 -5.17 31.36 -9.44
N LYS A 132 -6.39 31.35 -8.88
CA LYS A 132 -7.33 30.24 -9.03
C LYS A 132 -7.67 30.07 -10.52
N LEU A 133 -7.30 28.94 -11.12
CA LEU A 133 -7.91 28.48 -12.36
C LEU A 133 -9.30 27.89 -12.03
N PRO A 134 -10.31 28.08 -12.89
CA PRO A 134 -11.65 27.54 -12.65
C PRO A 134 -11.64 26.01 -12.71
N ALA A 135 -12.43 25.41 -11.82
CA ALA A 135 -12.58 23.97 -11.70
C ALA A 135 -13.29 23.38 -12.92
N SER A 136 -12.70 22.36 -13.53
CA SER A 136 -13.43 21.36 -14.32
C SER A 136 -13.00 19.96 -13.87
N ALA A 137 -13.97 19.24 -13.28
CA ALA A 137 -14.07 17.79 -13.01
C ALA A 137 -12.82 17.11 -12.40
N TRP A 138 -12.84 16.31 -11.34
CA TRP A 138 -13.64 15.14 -11.03
C TRP A 138 -13.63 14.99 -9.50
N ALA A 139 -14.76 14.58 -8.89
CA ALA A 139 -14.87 14.32 -7.45
C ALA A 139 -14.82 12.81 -7.17
N ALA A 140 -14.22 12.43 -6.05
CA ALA A 140 -14.46 11.16 -5.39
C ALA A 140 -14.67 11.44 -3.89
N GLU A 141 -15.80 10.98 -3.35
CA GLU A 141 -16.20 11.12 -1.95
C GLU A 141 -16.20 9.72 -1.32
N ALA A 142 -15.70 9.62 -0.09
CA ALA A 142 -15.85 8.44 0.75
C ALA A 142 -16.63 8.86 2.00
N ALA A 143 -17.79 8.23 2.22
CA ALA A 143 -18.59 8.39 3.42
C ALA A 143 -18.41 7.16 4.32
N PHE A 144 -18.32 7.39 5.63
CA PHE A 144 -18.46 6.37 6.67
C PHE A 144 -19.65 6.74 7.57
N SER A 145 -20.44 5.74 7.97
CA SER A 145 -21.44 5.85 9.04
C SER A 145 -20.97 5.07 10.26
N ALA A 146 -21.40 5.56 11.44
CA ALA A 146 -21.18 4.99 12.76
C ALA A 146 -21.80 3.60 12.96
#